data_AF-A0A382MQE6-F1
#
_entry.id   AF-A0A382MQE6-F1
#
_cell.length_a   1.000
_cell.length_b   1.000
_cell.length_c   1.000
_cell.angle_alpha   90.00
_cell.angle_beta   90.00
_cell.angle_gamma   90.00
#
_symmetry.space_group_name_H-M   'P 1'
#
loop_
_entity.id
_entity.type
_entity.pdbx_description
1 polymer ?
#
loop_
_entity_poly.entity_id
_entity_poly.type
_entity_poly.pdbx_seq_one_letter_code
_entity_poly.pdbx_strand_id
1 'polypeptide(L)' 'AVQLAVLVELGGRELPIQPDVVGTRLDLEPSQQIKLSGPDTLEFSISERHT' A
#
# COMPACT_ATOMS: atom_id res chain seq x y z
N ALA A 1 -1.85 24.25 -2.79
CA ALA A 1 -2.59 22.99 -2.60
C ALA A 1 -1.58 21.88 -2.37
N VAL A 2 -1.89 20.91 -1.51
CA VAL A 2 -1.05 19.72 -1.28
C VAL A 2 -1.78 18.54 -1.89
N GLN A 3 -1.06 17.62 -2.54
CA GLN A 3 -1.60 16.40 -3.10
C GLN A 3 -0.84 15.18 -2.58
N LEU A 4 -1.55 14.07 -2.38
CA LEU A 4 -1.01 12.77 -1.98
C LEU A 4 -1.22 11.75 -3.09
N ALA A 5 -0.13 11.27 -3.68
CA ALA A 5 -0.14 10.15 -4.61
C ALA A 5 0.43 8.90 -3.92
N VAL A 6 -0.28 7.78 -4.04
CA VAL A 6 0.17 6.48 -3.52
C VAL A 6 0.20 5.45 -4.62
N LEU A 7 1.21 4.58 -4.60
CA LEU A 7 1.30 3.46 -5.53
C LEU A 7 0.26 2.39 -5.20
N VAL A 8 0.12 2.08 -3.90
CA VAL A 8 -0.85 1.11 -3.38
C VAL A 8 -1.64 1.78 -2.25
N GLU A 9 -2.96 1.71 -2.33
CA GLU A 9 -3.85 2.00 -1.22
C GLU A 9 -4.27 0.67 -0.56
N LEU A 10 -3.82 0.51 0.68
CA LEU A 10 -4.30 -0.54 1.59
C LEU A 10 -5.39 0.11 2.43
N GLY A 11 -6.52 -0.58 2.65
CA GLY A 11 -7.62 -0.07 3.48
C GLY A 11 -7.23 0.18 4.95
N GLY A 12 -8.20 0.20 5.86
CA GLY A 12 -7.91 0.30 7.30
C GLY A 12 -7.46 1.69 7.77
N ARG A 13 -7.99 2.74 7.14
CA ARG A 13 -7.70 4.13 7.53
C ARG A 13 -8.17 4.42 8.97
N GLU A 14 -7.28 4.96 9.78
CA GLU A 14 -7.58 5.39 11.16
C GLU A 14 -7.85 6.90 11.27
N LEU A 15 -7.53 7.66 10.22
CA LEU A 15 -7.73 9.10 10.11
C LEU A 15 -8.48 9.44 8.81
N PRO A 16 -9.14 10.60 8.74
CA PRO A 16 -9.85 11.05 7.53
C PRO A 16 -8.90 11.61 6.46
N ILE A 17 -7.80 10.89 6.19
CA ILE A 17 -6.84 11.23 5.13
C ILE A 17 -7.08 10.32 3.93
N GLN A 18 -6.99 10.87 2.73
CA GLN A 18 -7.19 10.16 1.48
C GLN A 18 -6.18 10.57 0.42
N PRO A 19 -5.65 9.64 -0.40
CA PRO A 19 -4.85 9.99 -1.56
C PRO A 19 -5.72 10.62 -2.66
N ASP A 20 -5.15 11.60 -3.35
CA ASP A 20 -5.73 12.20 -4.55
C ASP A 20 -5.53 11.31 -5.79
N VAL A 21 -4.43 10.54 -5.81
CA VAL A 21 -4.09 9.61 -6.90
C VAL A 21 -3.70 8.25 -6.31
N VAL A 22 -4.29 7.20 -6.85
CA VAL A 22 -4.06 5.80 -6.42
C VAL A 22 -3.66 4.97 -7.63
N GLY A 23 -2.50 4.31 -7.56
CA GLY A 23 -2.06 3.36 -8.59
C GLY A 23 -2.90 2.09 -8.59
N THR A 24 -3.01 1.43 -7.44
CA THR A 24 -3.89 0.27 -7.23
C THR A 24 -4.46 0.22 -5.81
N ARG A 25 -5.58 -0.47 -5.65
CA ARG A 25 -6.22 -0.76 -4.36
C ARG A 25 -6.09 -2.23 -4.06
N LEU A 26 -5.72 -2.56 -2.83
CA LEU A 26 -5.52 -3.93 -2.41
C LEU A 26 -5.96 -4.10 -0.96
N ASP A 27 -6.71 -5.17 -0.71
CA ASP A 27 -7.07 -5.60 0.63
C ASP A 27 -6.10 -6.69 1.09
N LEU A 28 -5.60 -6.55 2.32
CA LEU A 28 -4.74 -7.53 2.97
C LEU A 28 -5.47 -8.11 4.17
N GLU A 29 -5.25 -9.39 4.44
CA GLU A 29 -5.63 -9.94 5.73
C GLU A 29 -4.87 -9.23 6.86
N PRO A 30 -5.43 -9.14 8.08
CA PRO A 30 -4.80 -8.41 9.19
C PRO A 30 -3.37 -8.85 9.52
N SER A 31 -3.03 -10.13 9.26
CA SER A 31 -1.68 -10.69 9.47
C SER A 31 -0.72 -10.45 8.30
N GLN A 32 -1.19 -9.92 7.17
CA GLN A 32 -0.40 -9.79 5.96
C GLN A 32 0.23 -8.41 5.81
N GLN A 33 1.31 -8.36 5.04
CA GLN A 33 1.98 -7.14 4.59
C GLN A 33 2.35 -7.27 3.11
N ILE A 34 2.29 -6.15 2.40
CA ILE A 34 2.83 -6.03 1.04
C ILE A 34 4.24 -5.47 1.09
N LYS A 35 5.13 -6.00 0.25
CA LYS A 35 6.49 -5.49 0.05
C LYS A 35 6.66 -5.09 -1.41
N LEU A 36 7.33 -3.97 -1.62
CA LEU A 36 7.77 -3.51 -2.94
C LEU A 36 9.28 -3.77 -3.05
N SER A 37 9.68 -4.54 -4.05
CA SER A 37 11.07 -4.81 -4.42
C SER A 37 11.41 -4.10 -5.74
N GLY A 38 12.68 -3.76 -5.94
CA GLY A 38 13.19 -2.92 -7.03
C GLY A 38 14.65 -2.52 -6.78
N PRO A 39 15.30 -1.66 -7.60
CA PRO A 39 14.70 -0.56 -8.37
C PRO A 39 14.49 -0.82 -9.87
N ASP A 40 15.11 -1.85 -10.45
CA ASP A 40 15.10 -2.06 -11.92
C ASP A 40 13.75 -2.61 -12.43
N THR A 41 13.15 -3.55 -11.71
CA THR A 41 11.78 -4.03 -11.92
C THR A 41 11.03 -3.94 -10.60
N LEU A 42 9.93 -3.19 -10.60
CA LEU A 42 9.09 -3.04 -9.42
C LEU A 42 8.19 -4.27 -9.29
N GLU A 43 8.34 -4.99 -8.17
CA GLU A 43 7.57 -6.20 -7.89
C GLU A 43 6.91 -6.11 -6.53
N PHE A 44 5.64 -6.54 -6.48
CA PHE A 44 4.90 -6.69 -5.23
C PHE A 44 4.94 -8.14 -4.76
N SER A 45 5.18 -8.33 -3.46
CA SER A 45 4.97 -9.62 -2.80
C SER A 45 4.15 -9.44 -1.52
N ILE A 46 3.30 -10.40 -1.21
CA ILE A 46 2.56 -10.46 0.05
C ILE A 46 3.23 -11.49 0.95
N SER A 47 3.50 -11.12 2.20
CA SER A 47 4.02 -12.03 3.22
C SER A 47 3.23 -11.91 4.51
N GLU A 48 3.31 -12.91 5.37
CA GLU A 48 2.85 -12.77 6.75
C GLU A 48 3.75 -11.79 7.51
N ARG A 49 3.18 -11.08 8.49
CA ARG A 49 3.94 -10.32 9.48
C ARG A 49 4.51 -11.30 10.50
N HIS A 50 5.83 -11.40 10.53
CA HIS A 50 6.52 -12.07 11.63
C HIS A 50 6.58 -11.10 12.82
N THR A 51 5.73 -11.33 13.82
CA THR A 51 5.76 -10.65 15.13
C THR A 51 6.75 -11.29 16.07
#